data_AF-A0A9D1WNS2-F1
#
_entry.id   AF-A0A9D1WNS2-F1
#
_cell.length_a   1.000
_cell.length_b   1.000
_cell.length_c   1.000
_cell.angle_alpha   90.00
_cell.angle_beta   90.00
_cell.angle_gamma   90.00
#
_symmetry.space_group_name_H-M   'P 1'
#
loop_
_entity.id
_entity.type
_entity.pdbx_description
1 polymer ?
#
loop_
_entity_poly.entity_id
_entity_poly.type
_entity_poly.pdbx_seq_one_letter_code
_entity_poly.pdbx_strand_id
1 'polypeptide(L)'
;MKASVKWTDGRQFVAESGSGHSVVIDGPPDHGGRNTGPRPMEMLLMGLGACTSFDILEILEKSRVPVSDCVASIEAERADTVPAVFTKIHVHFTVTGKGMKEKQVQRAVEL
;
A
#
# COMPACT_ATOMS: atom_id res chain seq x y z
N MET A 1 -1.43 17.34 5.61
CA MET A 1 -1.55 16.48 4.42
C MET A 1 -2.75 16.95 3.61
N LYS A 2 -2.65 17.03 2.27
CA LYS A 2 -3.75 17.41 1.37
C LYS A 2 -3.73 16.49 0.16
N ALA A 3 -4.89 16.23 -0.42
CA ALA A 3 -5.04 15.55 -1.71
C ALA A 3 -6.33 16.05 -2.37
N SER A 4 -6.37 16.02 -3.71
CA SER A 4 -7.59 16.24 -4.47
C SER A 4 -7.82 15.07 -5.43
N VAL A 5 -9.08 14.79 -5.75
CA VAL A 5 -9.44 13.70 -6.67
C VAL A 5 -10.43 14.26 -7.67
N LYS A 6 -10.09 14.16 -8.96
CA LYS A 6 -10.93 14.62 -10.06
C LYS A 6 -11.39 13.42 -10.87
N TRP A 7 -12.71 13.27 -10.99
CA TRP A 7 -13.28 12.36 -11.97
C TRP A 7 -12.98 12.84 -13.39
N THR A 8 -12.59 11.93 -14.28
CA THR A 8 -12.28 12.24 -15.68
C THR A 8 -13.37 11.73 -16.61
N ASP A 9 -13.44 10.41 -16.78
CA ASP A 9 -14.38 9.72 -17.68
C ASP A 9 -14.64 8.30 -17.17
N GLY A 10 -15.80 7.73 -17.47
CA GLY A 10 -16.21 6.41 -16.98
C GLY A 10 -16.12 6.31 -15.45
N ARG A 11 -15.37 5.32 -14.95
CA ARG A 11 -15.00 5.20 -13.52
C ARG A 11 -13.52 5.47 -13.23
N GLN A 12 -12.93 6.36 -14.03
CA GLN A 12 -11.56 6.81 -13.85
C GLN A 12 -11.49 8.15 -13.10
N PHE A 13 -10.43 8.29 -12.32
CA PHE A 13 -10.08 9.46 -11.53
C PHE A 13 -8.59 9.76 -11.67
N VAL A 14 -8.24 11.04 -11.56
CA VAL A 14 -6.86 11.49 -11.33
C VAL A 14 -6.81 12.04 -9.91
N ALA A 15 -6.00 11.41 -9.06
CA ALA A 15 -5.72 11.89 -7.71
C ALA A 15 -4.41 12.67 -7.71
N GLU A 16 -4.41 13.86 -7.13
CA GLU A 16 -3.25 14.72 -6.96
C GLU A 16 -2.92 14.84 -5.48
N SER A 17 -1.70 14.47 -5.12
CA SER A 17 -1.14 14.59 -3.77
C SER A 17 -0.69 16.03 -3.47
N GLY A 18 -0.68 16.41 -2.20
CA GLY A 18 -0.19 17.74 -1.78
C GLY A 18 1.28 18.01 -2.07
N SER A 19 2.06 16.99 -2.45
CA SER A 19 3.44 17.12 -2.94
C SER A 19 3.54 17.35 -4.46
N GLY A 20 2.40 17.44 -5.16
CA GLY A 20 2.35 17.75 -6.60
C GLY A 20 2.49 16.52 -7.52
N HIS A 21 2.33 15.30 -6.99
CA HIS A 21 2.31 14.08 -7.81
C HIS A 21 0.89 13.61 -8.07
N SER A 22 0.65 13.15 -9.30
CA SER A 22 -0.64 12.64 -9.74
C SER A 22 -0.59 11.14 -10.03
N VAL A 23 -1.67 10.45 -9.69
CA VAL A 23 -1.88 9.03 -9.99
C VAL A 23 -3.26 8.81 -10.61
N VAL A 24 -3.35 7.88 -11.54
CA VAL A 24 -4.63 7.45 -12.13
C VAL A 24 -5.20 6.33 -11.26
N ILE A 25 -6.46 6.44 -10.87
CA ILE A 25 -7.24 5.41 -10.17
C ILE A 25 -8.43 5.08 -11.05
N ASP A 26 -8.77 3.81 -11.22
CA ASP A 26 -9.82 3.41 -12.16
C ASP A 26 -10.65 2.24 -11.64
N GLY A 27 -11.89 2.12 -12.13
CA GLY A 27 -12.75 0.97 -11.88
C GLY A 27 -12.43 -0.21 -12.79
N PRO A 28 -13.02 -1.39 -12.53
CA PRO A 28 -12.93 -2.52 -13.44
C PRO A 28 -13.83 -2.31 -14.68
N PRO A 29 -13.50 -2.92 -15.83
CA PRO A 29 -14.26 -2.74 -17.06
C PRO A 29 -15.74 -3.09 -16.94
N ASP A 30 -16.06 -4.13 -16.20
CA ASP A 30 -17.43 -4.60 -15.93
C ASP A 30 -18.26 -3.63 -15.06
N HIS A 31 -17.63 -2.64 -14.44
CA HIS A 31 -18.27 -1.56 -13.68
C HIS A 31 -18.06 -0.18 -14.35
N GLY A 32 -17.70 -0.15 -15.63
CA GLY A 32 -17.55 1.08 -16.41
C GLY A 32 -16.21 1.80 -16.23
N GLY A 33 -15.22 1.15 -15.64
CA GLY A 33 -13.83 1.61 -15.69
C GLY A 33 -13.13 1.22 -16.98
N ARG A 34 -11.91 1.72 -17.18
CA ARG A 34 -11.10 1.46 -18.38
C ARG A 34 -9.88 0.59 -18.11
N ASN A 35 -9.73 0.12 -16.87
CA ASN A 35 -8.60 -0.65 -16.39
C ASN A 35 -7.22 0.02 -16.64
N THR A 36 -7.15 1.35 -16.54
CA THR A 36 -5.89 2.09 -16.79
C THR A 36 -5.15 2.47 -15.50
N GLY A 37 -5.63 1.99 -14.35
CA GLY A 37 -5.06 2.26 -13.04
C GLY A 37 -5.63 1.29 -12.00
N PRO A 38 -5.03 1.22 -10.80
CA PRO A 38 -5.52 0.38 -9.72
C PRO A 38 -6.93 0.79 -9.30
N ARG A 39 -7.67 -0.16 -8.73
CA ARG A 39 -8.94 0.12 -8.06
C ARG A 39 -8.71 1.00 -6.84
N PRO A 40 -9.68 1.83 -6.43
CA PRO A 40 -9.55 2.65 -5.23
C PRO A 40 -9.13 1.83 -3.98
N MET A 41 -9.69 0.63 -3.80
CA MET A 41 -9.36 -0.24 -2.68
C MET A 41 -7.97 -0.86 -2.81
N GLU A 42 -7.54 -1.23 -4.02
CA GLU A 42 -6.16 -1.69 -4.26
C GLU A 42 -5.16 -0.58 -3.96
N MET A 43 -5.46 0.66 -4.36
CA MET A 43 -4.63 1.82 -4.07
C MET A 43 -4.45 2.06 -2.57
N LEU A 44 -5.51 1.82 -1.77
CA LEU A 44 -5.40 1.87 -0.30
C LEU A 44 -4.45 0.79 0.24
N LEU A 45 -4.51 -0.45 -0.26
CA LEU A 45 -3.59 -1.52 0.16
C LEU A 45 -2.16 -1.23 -0.27
N MET A 46 -1.95 -0.73 -1.49
CA MET A 46 -0.62 -0.32 -1.97
C MET A 46 -0.04 0.80 -1.10
N GLY A 47 -0.85 1.81 -0.77
CA GLY A 47 -0.44 2.90 0.12
C GLY A 47 -0.13 2.43 1.53
N LEU A 48 -0.98 1.55 2.10
CA LEU A 48 -0.72 0.90 3.39
C LEU A 48 0.61 0.17 3.37
N GLY A 49 0.81 -0.72 2.38
CA GLY A 49 2.02 -1.51 2.19
C GLY A 49 3.28 -0.67 2.10
N ALA A 50 3.24 0.40 1.30
CA ALA A 50 4.36 1.31 1.17
C ALA A 50 4.65 2.04 2.48
N CYS A 51 3.61 2.52 3.18
CA CYS A 51 3.74 3.23 4.45
C CYS A 51 4.41 2.35 5.52
N THR A 52 3.89 1.14 5.74
CA THR A 52 4.45 0.23 6.75
C THR A 52 5.84 -0.29 6.37
N SER A 53 6.10 -0.52 5.07
CA SER A 53 7.43 -0.91 4.61
C SER A 53 8.46 0.19 4.82
N PHE A 54 8.05 1.47 4.66
CA PHE A 54 8.89 2.63 4.92
C PHE A 54 9.34 2.64 6.38
N ASP A 55 8.41 2.44 7.32
CA ASP A 55 8.72 2.41 8.76
C ASP A 55 9.66 1.25 9.12
N ILE A 56 9.41 0.05 8.58
CA ILE A 56 10.29 -1.11 8.80
C ILE A 56 11.72 -0.83 8.31
N LEU A 57 11.85 -0.26 7.11
CA LEU A 57 13.16 0.08 6.55
C LEU A 57 13.88 1.14 7.40
N GLU A 58 13.16 2.18 7.84
CA GLU A 58 13.72 3.23 8.69
C GLU A 58 14.21 2.68 10.04
N ILE A 59 13.46 1.78 10.68
CA ILE A 59 13.83 1.16 11.95
C ILE A 59 15.06 0.25 11.80
N LEU A 60 15.10 -0.55 10.74
CA LEU A 60 16.23 -1.46 10.46
C LEU A 60 17.49 -0.68 10.10
N GLU A 61 17.37 0.42 9.35
CA GLU A 61 18.47 1.33 9.04
C GLU A 61 19.04 1.98 10.31
N LYS A 62 18.18 2.52 11.19
CA LYS A 62 18.59 3.06 12.51
C LYS A 62 19.27 2.01 13.38
N SER A 63 18.87 0.75 13.23
CA SER A 63 19.48 -0.41 13.90
C SER A 63 20.76 -0.92 13.23
N ARG A 64 21.24 -0.23 12.20
CA ARG A 64 22.44 -0.56 11.39
C ARG A 64 22.38 -1.96 10.77
N VAL A 65 21.17 -2.41 10.42
CA VAL A 65 20.96 -3.66 9.70
C VAL A 65 21.07 -3.38 8.20
N PRO A 66 22.00 -4.02 7.47
CA PRO A 66 22.14 -3.82 6.03
C PRO A 66 21.07 -4.62 5.28
N VAL A 67 19.89 -3.99 5.13
CA VAL A 67 18.78 -4.50 4.33
C VAL A 67 19.10 -4.35 2.84
N SER A 68 18.81 -5.39 2.06
CA SER A 68 18.96 -5.40 0.60
C SER A 68 17.63 -5.54 -0.14
N ASP A 69 16.57 -6.02 0.53
CA ASP A 69 15.23 -6.12 -0.04
C ASP A 69 14.14 -6.14 1.04
N CYS A 70 12.96 -5.63 0.72
CA CYS A 70 11.78 -5.65 1.57
C CYS A 70 10.51 -5.71 0.71
N VAL A 71 9.78 -6.81 0.80
CA VAL A 71 8.55 -7.05 0.04
C VAL A 71 7.39 -7.23 1.01
N ALA A 72 6.37 -6.39 0.87
CA ALA A 72 5.10 -6.53 1.57
C ALA A 72 4.07 -7.19 0.65
N SER A 73 3.74 -8.46 0.92
CA SER A 73 2.61 -9.16 0.29
C SER A 73 1.36 -8.92 1.11
N ILE A 74 0.29 -8.43 0.46
CA ILE A 74 -0.91 -7.97 1.15
C ILE A 74 -2.13 -8.72 0.64
N GLU A 75 -2.84 -9.35 1.55
CA GLU A 75 -4.12 -10.00 1.29
C GLU A 75 -5.20 -9.30 2.12
N ALA A 76 -6.35 -9.04 1.52
CA ALA A 76 -7.45 -8.36 2.21
C ALA A 76 -8.80 -9.00 1.90
N GLU A 77 -9.63 -9.09 2.91
CA GLU A 77 -11.02 -9.52 2.83
C GLU A 77 -11.93 -8.28 2.93
N ARG A 78 -13.05 -8.30 2.20
CA ARG A 78 -14.05 -7.22 2.22
C ARG A 78 -15.40 -7.78 2.64
N ALA A 79 -16.21 -6.95 3.29
CA ALA A 79 -17.58 -7.30 3.63
C ALA A 79 -18.42 -7.47 2.35
N ASP A 80 -19.33 -8.44 2.35
CA ASP A 80 -20.29 -8.65 1.26
C ASP A 80 -21.42 -7.60 1.23
N THR A 81 -21.53 -6.78 2.29
CA THR A 81 -22.52 -5.70 2.40
C THR A 81 -22.07 -4.44 1.68
N VAL A 82 -23.02 -3.54 1.37
CA VAL A 82 -22.71 -2.20 0.85
C VAL A 82 -22.77 -1.19 2.01
N PRO A 83 -21.70 -0.41 2.29
CA PRO A 83 -20.40 -0.39 1.61
C PRO A 83 -19.50 -1.58 1.97
N ALA A 84 -18.83 -2.14 0.96
CA ALA A 84 -17.93 -3.29 1.12
C ALA A 84 -16.56 -2.83 1.66
N VAL A 85 -16.51 -2.54 2.96
CA VAL A 85 -15.29 -2.15 3.68
C VAL A 85 -14.33 -3.33 3.84
N PHE A 86 -13.05 -3.07 4.11
CA PHE A 86 -12.13 -4.12 4.53
C PHE A 86 -12.53 -4.68 5.89
N THR A 87 -12.65 -6.00 6.00
CA THR A 87 -12.92 -6.69 7.28
C THR A 87 -11.65 -7.27 7.88
N LYS A 88 -10.67 -7.58 7.02
CA LYS A 88 -9.36 -8.10 7.43
C LYS A 88 -8.32 -7.69 6.40
N ILE A 89 -7.13 -7.35 6.87
CA ILE A 89 -5.95 -7.14 6.06
C ILE A 89 -4.82 -7.93 6.72
N HIS A 90 -4.18 -8.81 5.95
CA HIS A 90 -2.99 -9.53 6.36
C HIS A 90 -1.82 -9.06 5.51
N VAL A 91 -0.76 -8.62 6.19
CA VAL A 91 0.48 -8.18 5.54
C VAL A 91 1.59 -9.14 5.93
N HIS A 92 2.23 -9.73 4.93
CA HIS A 92 3.37 -10.61 5.09
C HIS A 92 4.62 -9.90 4.56
N PHE A 93 5.62 -9.70 5.42
CA PHE A 93 6.89 -9.09 5.03
C PHE A 93 7.95 -10.14 4.79
N THR A 94 8.57 -10.08 3.61
CA THR A 94 9.82 -10.77 3.32
C THR A 94 10.94 -9.73 3.29
N VAL A 95 11.84 -9.78 4.27
CA VAL A 95 12.98 -8.85 4.38
C VAL A 95 14.29 -9.62 4.20
N THR A 96 15.13 -9.13 3.31
CA THR A 96 16.44 -9.72 3.01
C THR A 96 17.56 -8.76 3.42
N GLY A 97 18.61 -9.28 4.03
CA GLY A 97 19.80 -8.48 4.36
C GLY A 97 20.89 -9.29 5.06
N LYS A 98 22.06 -8.67 5.25
CA LYS A 98 23.25 -9.38 5.78
C LYS A 98 23.35 -9.28 7.30
N GLY A 99 23.60 -10.40 7.97
CA GLY A 99 23.82 -10.42 9.43
C GLY A 99 22.60 -9.98 10.25
N MET A 100 21.41 -10.12 9.66
CA MET A 100 20.15 -9.72 10.25
C MET A 100 19.77 -10.67 11.40
N LYS A 101 19.37 -10.09 12.54
CA LYS A 101 18.88 -10.86 13.68
C LYS A 101 17.35 -10.79 13.71
N GLU A 102 16.71 -11.93 13.91
CA GLU A 102 15.26 -12.07 13.98
C GLU A 102 14.60 -11.03 14.90
N LYS A 103 15.15 -10.81 16.11
CA LYS A 103 14.64 -9.83 17.06
C LYS A 103 14.60 -8.38 16.52
N GLN A 104 15.54 -8.01 15.65
CA GLN A 104 15.56 -6.68 15.06
C GLN A 104 14.44 -6.52 14.03
N VAL A 105 14.18 -7.57 13.23
CA VAL A 105 13.10 -7.59 12.24
C VAL A 105 11.75 -7.64 12.93
N GLN A 106 11.58 -8.52 13.90
CA GLN A 106 10.37 -8.62 14.70
C GLN A 106 10.01 -7.27 15.32
N ARG A 107 10.98 -6.60 15.93
CA ARG A 107 10.76 -5.28 16.52
C ARG A 107 10.35 -4.22 15.49
N ALA A 108 10.89 -4.29 14.28
CA ALA A 108 10.53 -3.37 13.20
C ALA A 108 9.08 -3.58 12.71
N VAL A 109 8.57 -4.82 12.75
CA VAL A 109 7.20 -5.16 12.32
C VAL A 109 6.15 -4.90 13.40
N GLU A 110 6.51 -4.93 14.68
CA GLU A 110 5.59 -4.74 15.82
C GLU A 110 5.27 -3.28 16.16
N LEU A 111 5.97 -2.31 15.58
CA LEU A 111 5.84 -0.87 15.87
C LEU A 111 4.96 -0.17 14.84
#